data_AF-A0AAV6XWB7-F1
#
_entry.id   AF-A0AAV6XWB7-F1
#
_cell.length_a   1.000
_cell.length_b   1.000
_cell.length_c   1.000
_cell.angle_alpha   90.00
_cell.angle_beta   90.00
_cell.angle_gamma   90.00
#
_symmetry.space_group_name_H-M   'P 1'
#
loop_
_entity.id
_entity.type
_entity.pdbx_description
1 polymer ?
#
loop_
_entity_poly.entity_id
_entity_poly.type
_entity_poly.pdbx_seq_one_letter_code
_entity_poly.pdbx_strand_id
1 'polypeptide(L)'
;MLRERVNPTRFTYSSVLNACAKFEDYDGRKLVHAQVLLSGTYINLPLQNAMLDMYCSCGDTHTAFKVFSRIQNPDLVSWNSMIVHGACHGAWCWYKLKPLLEAVGHRVTALDLSASGIDSRNLHELRTLADYTQPLIELVASIPQEEKVVLIGHSFGGLSLGLVMDMFPRKISVAVFLAAFMPDSTHEPSYVMDQDVALAKMLLRPGSLFLEDLSKKSAFSKEGFGSVKLVYIVCTEDRAIPVNFQRWQIETIGVTEVKEIENADHMAMLSKPQQAAGHRVTTLDLSASGIDSRSLHELRMFADYTQPLIELMAAISRQEKYGERTPTEKWLDTEFLTYGTPKQPLTSMFFGPNFVASKLYQLSSSEDVALAKMLLRPSSLFLEDLSRKSAFSKEGFGSVMRVYIVCTEDRAIPVNFQRWQIETIGVAEVKEIENADHMAMLSKPQQVCQCLLEIANNYV
;
A
#
# COMPACT_ATOMS: atom_id res chain seq x y z
N MET A 1 21.80 37.67 -31.72
CA MET A 1 21.43 38.34 -30.44
C MET A 1 22.50 39.31 -29.93
N LEU A 2 23.57 38.91 -29.23
CA LEU A 2 24.56 39.87 -28.69
C LEU A 2 25.28 40.69 -29.78
N ARG A 3 25.64 40.07 -30.91
CA ARG A 3 26.22 40.77 -32.08
C ARG A 3 25.29 41.81 -32.71
N GLU A 4 23.98 41.64 -32.51
CA GLU A 4 22.93 42.53 -33.04
C GLU A 4 22.46 43.54 -31.98
N ARG A 5 23.17 43.64 -30.84
CA ARG A 5 22.83 44.54 -29.71
C ARG A 5 21.43 44.30 -29.13
N VAL A 6 20.93 43.07 -29.24
CA VAL A 6 19.68 42.65 -28.60
C VAL A 6 20.02 42.07 -27.22
N ASN A 7 19.47 42.68 -26.18
CA ASN A 7 19.68 42.25 -24.80
C ASN A 7 18.93 40.93 -24.52
N PRO A 8 19.62 39.88 -24.04
CA PRO A 8 18.95 38.65 -23.63
C PRO A 8 18.01 38.89 -22.45
N THR A 9 16.89 38.19 -22.43
CA THR A 9 15.94 38.24 -21.31
C THR A 9 16.21 37.11 -20.32
N ARG A 10 15.57 37.15 -19.16
CA ARG A 10 15.57 36.02 -18.19
C ARG A 10 15.19 34.68 -18.85
N PHE A 11 14.22 34.67 -19.76
CA PHE A 11 13.80 33.47 -20.49
C PHE A 11 14.87 32.98 -21.47
N THR A 12 15.57 33.93 -22.11
CA THR A 12 16.70 33.63 -22.98
C THR A 12 17.81 32.96 -22.19
N TYR A 13 18.18 33.51 -21.02
CA TYR A 13 19.21 32.94 -20.17
C TYR A 13 18.82 31.57 -19.60
N SER A 14 17.59 31.38 -19.10
CA SER A 14 17.12 30.06 -18.64
C SER A 14 17.21 29.01 -19.74
N SER A 15 16.80 29.36 -20.96
CA SER A 15 16.86 28.45 -22.12
C SER A 15 18.30 28.07 -22.48
N VAL A 16 19.22 29.05 -22.46
CA VAL A 16 20.64 28.82 -22.75
C VAL A 16 21.29 27.99 -21.65
N LEU A 17 21.02 28.25 -20.38
CA LEU A 17 21.54 27.49 -19.25
C LEU A 17 21.08 26.03 -19.28
N ASN A 18 19.80 25.78 -19.56
CA ASN A 18 19.26 24.43 -19.70
C ASN A 18 19.82 23.69 -20.92
N ALA A 19 20.15 24.42 -22.00
CA ALA A 19 20.87 23.84 -23.13
C ALA A 19 22.30 23.48 -22.72
N CYS A 20 23.01 24.40 -22.05
CA CYS A 20 24.38 24.19 -21.55
C CYS A 20 24.47 23.00 -20.58
N ALA A 21 23.44 22.76 -19.76
CA ALA A 21 23.37 21.60 -18.86
C ALA A 21 23.55 20.26 -19.60
N LYS A 22 23.21 20.20 -20.90
CA LYS A 22 23.27 19.00 -21.75
C LYS A 22 24.61 18.82 -22.49
N PHE A 23 25.54 19.77 -22.40
CA PHE A 23 26.83 19.73 -23.14
C PHE A 23 28.03 19.81 -22.20
N GLU A 24 29.08 19.02 -22.45
CA GLU A 24 30.31 18.98 -21.63
C GLU A 24 31.25 20.19 -21.82
N ASP A 25 30.72 21.42 -21.85
CA ASP A 25 31.50 22.66 -21.93
C ASP A 25 31.44 23.44 -20.60
N TYR A 26 32.41 23.19 -19.73
CA TYR A 26 32.48 23.79 -18.39
C TYR A 26 32.82 25.29 -18.41
N ASP A 27 33.68 25.72 -19.32
CA ASP A 27 34.08 27.12 -19.42
C ASP A 27 32.97 27.97 -20.05
N GLY A 28 32.29 27.44 -21.07
CA GLY A 28 31.10 28.07 -21.67
C GLY A 28 29.98 28.27 -20.65
N ARG A 29 29.71 27.28 -19.81
CA ARG A 29 28.74 27.35 -18.70
C ARG A 29 29.02 28.50 -17.72
N LYS A 30 30.28 28.68 -17.30
CA LYS A 30 30.69 29.79 -16.42
C LYS A 30 30.56 31.15 -17.10
N LEU A 31 30.89 31.23 -18.39
CA LEU A 31 30.71 32.46 -19.17
C LEU A 31 29.23 32.87 -19.25
N VAL A 32 28.32 31.91 -19.41
CA VAL A 32 26.87 32.19 -19.38
C VAL A 32 26.43 32.72 -18.02
N HIS A 33 26.86 32.11 -16.91
CA HIS A 33 26.57 32.66 -15.57
C HIS A 33 27.15 34.07 -15.39
N ALA A 34 28.42 34.29 -15.75
CA ALA A 34 29.02 35.62 -15.67
C ALA A 34 28.22 36.65 -16.50
N GLN A 35 27.75 36.27 -17.69
CA GLN A 35 26.92 37.12 -18.52
C GLN A 35 25.56 37.43 -17.89
N VAL A 36 24.92 36.47 -17.21
CA VAL A 36 23.71 36.72 -16.42
C VAL A 36 23.95 37.82 -15.38
N LEU A 37 25.03 37.71 -14.60
CA LEU A 37 25.38 38.68 -13.56
C LEU A 37 25.70 40.07 -14.13
N LEU A 38 26.48 40.13 -15.21
CA LEU A 38 26.92 41.39 -15.83
C LEU A 38 25.80 42.09 -16.59
N SER A 39 24.79 41.35 -17.07
CA SER A 39 23.69 41.93 -17.86
C SER A 39 22.73 42.79 -17.05
N GLY A 40 22.78 42.74 -15.72
CA GLY A 40 21.80 43.41 -14.86
C GLY A 40 20.37 42.84 -14.99
N THR A 41 20.22 41.67 -15.61
CA THR A 41 18.92 41.01 -15.76
C THR A 41 18.38 40.65 -14.37
N TYR A 42 17.10 40.94 -14.13
CA TYR A 42 16.43 40.48 -12.92
C TYR A 42 16.47 38.95 -12.84
N ILE A 43 17.14 38.44 -11.82
CA ILE A 43 17.31 37.01 -11.57
C ILE A 43 16.07 36.53 -10.81
N ASN A 44 15.09 36.03 -11.55
CA ASN A 44 13.91 35.38 -10.99
C ASN A 44 14.21 33.91 -10.68
N LEU A 45 13.35 33.30 -9.88
CA LEU A 45 13.47 31.93 -9.42
C LEU A 45 13.69 30.89 -10.55
N PRO A 46 12.95 30.91 -11.68
CA PRO A 46 13.25 30.06 -12.84
C PRO A 46 14.67 30.21 -13.41
N LEU A 47 15.26 31.41 -13.35
CA LEU A 47 16.62 31.63 -13.78
C LEU A 47 17.62 31.08 -12.75
N GLN A 48 17.35 31.24 -11.44
CA GLN A 48 18.15 30.63 -10.38
C GLN A 48 18.16 29.09 -10.48
N ASN A 49 17.00 28.50 -10.78
CA ASN A 49 16.85 27.06 -10.94
C ASN A 49 17.58 26.51 -12.18
N ALA A 50 17.55 27.24 -13.30
CA ALA A 50 18.35 26.91 -14.49
C ALA A 50 19.87 27.02 -14.23
N MET A 51 20.30 27.99 -13.41
CA MET A 51 21.70 28.12 -13.00
C MET A 51 22.10 26.97 -12.08
N LEU A 52 21.23 26.56 -11.16
CA LEU A 52 21.44 25.44 -10.26
C LEU A 52 21.60 24.12 -11.04
N ASP A 53 20.69 23.82 -11.95
CA ASP A 53 20.71 22.61 -12.80
C ASP A 53 21.97 22.54 -13.68
N MET A 54 22.38 23.68 -14.24
CA MET A 54 23.61 23.79 -15.03
C MET A 54 24.88 23.46 -14.22
N TYR A 55 24.95 23.82 -12.94
CA TYR A 55 26.08 23.47 -12.08
C TYR A 55 26.01 22.03 -11.55
N CYS A 56 24.81 21.55 -11.22
CA CYS A 56 24.62 20.15 -10.82
C CYS A 56 25.02 19.19 -11.95
N SER A 57 24.65 19.48 -13.20
CA SER A 57 24.97 18.65 -14.36
C SER A 57 26.46 18.59 -14.74
N CYS A 58 27.31 19.51 -14.24
CA CYS A 58 28.77 19.41 -14.40
C CYS A 58 29.50 18.97 -13.12
N GLY A 59 28.77 18.56 -12.08
CA GLY A 59 29.37 18.10 -10.82
C GLY A 59 30.00 19.20 -9.96
N ASP A 60 29.81 20.50 -10.28
CA ASP A 60 30.30 21.63 -9.49
C ASP A 60 29.33 21.94 -8.33
N THR A 61 29.31 21.00 -7.37
CA THR A 61 28.42 21.01 -6.21
C THR A 61 28.61 22.24 -5.32
N HIS A 62 29.83 22.75 -5.22
CA HIS A 62 30.14 23.95 -4.42
C HIS A 62 29.48 25.21 -4.99
N THR A 63 29.53 25.39 -6.31
CA THR A 63 28.91 26.56 -6.95
C THR A 63 27.40 26.40 -7.03
N ALA A 64 26.89 25.18 -7.27
CA ALA A 64 25.47 24.85 -7.15
C ALA A 64 24.92 25.26 -5.78
N PHE A 65 25.62 24.90 -4.69
CA PHE A 65 25.24 25.28 -3.34
C PHE A 65 25.20 26.80 -3.15
N LYS A 66 26.21 27.54 -3.62
CA LYS A 66 26.22 29.01 -3.53
C LYS A 66 25.06 29.68 -4.29
N VAL A 67 24.64 29.11 -5.42
CA VAL A 67 23.47 29.59 -6.18
C VAL A 67 22.20 29.30 -5.39
N PHE A 68 22.07 28.08 -4.86
CA PHE A 68 20.95 27.66 -4.01
C PHE A 68 20.80 28.52 -2.75
N SER A 69 21.88 28.76 -1.99
CA SER A 69 21.84 29.57 -0.76
C SER A 69 21.44 31.03 -0.98
N ARG A 70 21.38 31.50 -2.24
CA ARG A 70 20.96 32.87 -2.61
C ARG A 70 19.50 32.95 -3.06
N ILE A 71 18.77 31.84 -3.06
CA ILE A 71 17.35 31.81 -3.37
C ILE A 71 16.57 32.24 -2.12
N GLN A 72 15.98 33.45 -2.14
CA GLN A 72 15.31 34.06 -0.97
C GLN A 72 13.96 33.42 -0.62
N ASN A 73 13.28 32.81 -1.60
CA ASN A 73 12.03 32.05 -1.46
C ASN A 73 12.07 30.87 -2.44
N PRO A 74 12.71 29.74 -2.08
CA PRO A 74 12.71 28.56 -2.93
C PRO A 74 11.28 28.05 -3.08
N ASP A 75 10.83 27.91 -4.33
CA ASP A 75 9.59 27.25 -4.68
C ASP A 75 9.80 25.74 -4.74
N LEU A 76 8.72 25.03 -5.04
CA LEU A 76 8.68 23.60 -5.28
C LEU A 76 9.74 23.03 -6.24
N VAL A 77 10.30 23.86 -7.10
CA VAL A 77 11.39 23.54 -8.03
C VAL A 77 12.71 23.26 -7.30
N SER A 78 12.86 23.73 -6.07
CA SER A 78 14.05 23.50 -5.24
C SER A 78 14.08 22.11 -4.59
N TRP A 79 12.96 21.42 -4.51
CA TRP A 79 12.78 20.22 -3.69
C TRP A 79 12.93 18.93 -4.49
N ASN A 80 13.68 17.97 -3.94
CA ASN A 80 13.86 16.63 -4.54
C ASN A 80 12.67 15.74 -4.16
N SER A 81 11.74 15.52 -5.09
CA SER A 81 10.73 14.48 -4.94
C SER A 81 11.34 13.12 -5.22
N MET A 82 11.18 12.16 -4.32
CA MET A 82 11.59 10.77 -4.52
C MET A 82 10.35 9.92 -4.74
N ILE A 83 10.28 9.26 -5.89
CA ILE A 83 9.11 8.48 -6.30
C ILE A 83 9.46 7.00 -6.31
N VAL A 84 8.63 6.20 -5.63
CA VAL A 84 8.87 4.81 -5.27
C VAL A 84 7.78 3.94 -5.87
N HIS A 85 8.18 3.01 -6.73
CA HIS A 85 7.27 2.11 -7.46
C HIS A 85 6.67 1.01 -6.56
N GLY A 86 5.58 0.41 -7.03
CA GLY A 86 4.97 -0.79 -6.43
C GLY A 86 5.73 -2.09 -6.72
N ALA A 87 5.23 -3.21 -6.18
CA ALA A 87 5.82 -4.53 -6.40
C ALA A 87 5.87 -4.89 -7.90
N CYS A 88 6.87 -5.68 -8.28
CA CYS A 88 7.16 -6.14 -9.64
C CYS A 88 7.53 -5.05 -10.68
N HIS A 89 7.33 -3.77 -10.36
CA HIS A 89 7.63 -2.63 -11.23
C HIS A 89 9.04 -2.10 -10.97
N GLY A 90 9.40 -1.00 -11.65
CA GLY A 90 10.64 -0.27 -11.45
C GLY A 90 10.42 1.22 -11.71
N ALA A 91 11.48 2.02 -11.64
CA ALA A 91 11.49 3.45 -11.94
C ALA A 91 10.83 3.80 -13.29
N TRP A 92 10.89 2.86 -14.25
CA TRP A 92 10.28 2.99 -15.57
C TRP A 92 8.78 3.26 -15.54
N CYS A 93 8.02 2.86 -14.51
CA CYS A 93 6.58 3.12 -14.46
C CYS A 93 6.24 4.61 -14.31
N TRP A 94 7.23 5.45 -13.96
CA TRP A 94 7.06 6.89 -13.81
C TRP A 94 7.35 7.69 -15.08
N TYR A 95 7.59 7.03 -16.23
CA TYR A 95 8.09 7.68 -17.45
C TYR A 95 7.17 8.77 -18.02
N LYS A 96 5.85 8.69 -17.80
CA LYS A 96 4.90 9.75 -18.20
C LYS A 96 4.83 10.89 -17.18
N LEU A 97 4.94 10.58 -15.89
CA LEU A 97 4.79 11.55 -14.81
C LEU A 97 6.06 12.38 -14.58
N LYS A 98 7.23 11.75 -14.59
CA LYS A 98 8.52 12.41 -14.32
C LYS A 98 8.77 13.61 -15.26
N PRO A 99 8.61 13.51 -16.59
CA PRO A 99 8.77 14.67 -17.48
C PRO A 99 7.75 15.78 -17.23
N LEU A 100 6.53 15.46 -16.78
CA LEU A 100 5.52 16.48 -16.49
C LEU A 100 5.91 17.31 -15.26
N LEU A 101 6.38 16.64 -14.21
CA LEU A 101 6.91 17.29 -13.01
C LEU A 101 8.17 18.12 -13.34
N GLU A 102 9.09 17.56 -14.12
CA GLU A 102 10.31 18.28 -14.56
C GLU A 102 10.00 19.47 -15.47
N ALA A 103 8.98 19.39 -16.33
CA ALA A 103 8.59 20.47 -17.22
C ALA A 103 8.07 21.71 -16.47
N VAL A 104 7.50 21.51 -15.28
CA VAL A 104 7.10 22.59 -14.37
C VAL A 104 8.18 22.91 -13.33
N GLY A 105 9.37 22.35 -13.53
CA GLY A 105 10.59 22.65 -12.79
C GLY A 105 10.90 21.71 -11.64
N HIS A 106 10.06 20.75 -11.26
CA HIS A 106 10.35 19.90 -10.11
C HIS A 106 11.53 18.95 -10.35
N ARG A 107 12.43 18.83 -9.37
CA ARG A 107 13.46 17.79 -9.38
C ARG A 107 12.86 16.47 -8.89
N VAL A 108 12.91 15.46 -9.75
CA VAL A 108 12.29 14.16 -9.49
C VAL A 108 13.32 13.06 -9.58
N THR A 109 13.48 12.28 -8.52
CA THR A 109 14.26 11.05 -8.53
C THR A 109 13.31 9.85 -8.53
N ALA A 110 13.23 9.15 -9.64
CA ALA A 110 12.58 7.85 -9.73
C ALA A 110 13.67 6.79 -9.57
N LEU A 111 13.54 5.94 -8.54
CA LEU A 111 14.54 4.94 -8.18
C LEU A 111 14.04 3.53 -8.44
N ASP A 112 14.96 2.64 -8.80
CA ASP A 112 14.71 1.20 -8.74
C ASP A 112 15.03 0.71 -7.33
N LEU A 113 14.08 0.01 -6.71
CA LEU A 113 14.32 -0.75 -5.49
C LEU A 113 15.12 -2.02 -5.79
N SER A 114 15.61 -2.72 -4.77
CA SER A 114 16.42 -3.91 -4.98
C SER A 114 15.65 -4.97 -5.77
N ALA A 115 16.33 -5.65 -6.70
CA ALA A 115 15.77 -6.63 -7.62
C ALA A 115 14.62 -6.11 -8.52
N SER A 116 14.49 -4.79 -8.67
CA SER A 116 13.44 -4.13 -9.45
C SER A 116 14.03 -3.36 -10.63
N GLY A 117 13.21 -3.13 -11.68
CA GLY A 117 13.65 -2.41 -12.89
C GLY A 117 14.99 -2.92 -13.45
N ILE A 118 16.01 -2.07 -13.49
CA ILE A 118 17.36 -2.44 -13.98
C ILE A 118 18.36 -2.81 -12.86
N ASP A 119 17.92 -2.91 -11.59
CA ASP A 119 18.77 -3.31 -10.48
C ASP A 119 19.33 -4.73 -10.67
N SER A 120 20.64 -4.89 -10.50
CA SER A 120 21.33 -6.15 -10.82
C SER A 120 21.13 -7.27 -9.80
N ARG A 121 20.57 -7.00 -8.62
CA ARG A 121 20.36 -8.02 -7.59
C ARG A 121 19.26 -8.99 -7.99
N ASN A 122 19.38 -10.23 -7.50
CA ASN A 122 18.33 -11.23 -7.61
C ASN A 122 17.38 -11.16 -6.40
N LEU A 123 16.08 -11.39 -6.62
CA LEU A 123 15.09 -11.45 -5.54
C LEU A 123 15.45 -12.48 -4.46
N HIS A 124 16.11 -13.59 -4.82
CA HIS A 124 16.51 -14.65 -3.88
C HIS A 124 17.58 -14.19 -2.87
N GLU A 125 18.25 -13.07 -3.13
CA GLU A 125 19.17 -12.42 -2.20
C GLU A 125 18.43 -11.60 -1.15
N LEU A 126 17.17 -11.21 -1.41
CA LEU A 126 16.39 -10.34 -0.54
C LEU A 126 15.57 -11.16 0.45
N ARG A 127 15.68 -10.82 1.74
CA ARG A 127 15.02 -11.54 2.83
C ARG A 127 14.00 -10.67 3.58
N THR A 128 14.19 -9.36 3.55
CA THR A 128 13.41 -8.40 4.34
C THR A 128 12.95 -7.21 3.49
N LEU A 129 11.96 -6.47 3.99
CA LEU A 129 11.57 -5.18 3.38
C LEU A 129 12.74 -4.18 3.37
N ALA A 130 13.66 -4.27 4.34
CA ALA A 130 14.83 -3.40 4.40
C ALA A 130 15.80 -3.70 3.25
N ASP A 131 16.06 -4.97 2.94
CA ASP A 131 16.90 -5.36 1.79
C ASP A 131 16.30 -4.83 0.48
N TYR A 132 14.97 -4.91 0.34
CA TYR A 132 14.25 -4.38 -0.80
C TYR A 132 14.32 -2.85 -0.90
N THR A 133 14.18 -2.17 0.24
CA THR A 133 14.11 -0.70 0.33
C THR A 133 15.51 -0.04 0.39
N GLN A 134 16.58 -0.83 0.37
CA GLN A 134 17.95 -0.35 0.56
C GLN A 134 18.34 0.84 -0.34
N PRO A 135 18.02 0.88 -1.65
CA PRO A 135 18.35 2.03 -2.50
C PRO A 135 17.74 3.35 -2.01
N LEU A 136 16.50 3.29 -1.50
CA LEU A 136 15.81 4.46 -0.96
C LEU A 136 16.42 4.89 0.37
N ILE A 137 16.77 3.93 1.23
CA ILE A 137 17.43 4.17 2.51
C ILE A 137 18.77 4.88 2.30
N GLU A 138 19.60 4.37 1.40
CA GLU A 138 20.91 4.95 1.07
C GLU A 138 20.77 6.37 0.51
N LEU A 139 19.81 6.58 -0.39
CA LEU A 139 19.56 7.88 -0.98
C LEU A 139 19.10 8.89 0.08
N VAL A 140 18.14 8.54 0.95
CA VAL A 140 17.66 9.43 2.02
C VAL A 140 18.72 9.67 3.10
N ALA A 141 19.54 8.66 3.40
CA ALA A 141 20.68 8.81 4.29
C ALA A 141 21.69 9.84 3.77
N SER A 142 21.90 9.91 2.44
CA SER A 142 22.84 10.83 1.79
C SER A 142 22.41 12.31 1.78
N ILE A 143 21.11 12.59 2.01
CA ILE A 143 20.59 13.96 2.03
C ILE A 143 21.17 14.73 3.24
N PRO A 144 21.60 16.00 3.09
CA PRO A 144 22.00 16.85 4.22
C PRO A 144 20.92 16.97 5.31
N GLN A 145 21.32 17.22 6.56
CA GLN A 145 20.39 17.19 7.69
C GLN A 145 19.36 18.33 7.66
N GLU A 146 19.70 19.42 6.99
CA GLU A 146 18.90 20.63 6.83
C GLU A 146 17.91 20.53 5.65
N GLU A 147 18.08 19.53 4.78
CA GLU A 147 17.24 19.32 3.62
C GLU A 147 16.13 18.31 3.91
N LYS A 148 14.99 18.48 3.23
CA LYS A 148 13.86 17.55 3.27
C LYS A 148 13.48 17.11 1.88
N VAL A 149 12.78 15.99 1.80
CA VAL A 149 12.25 15.46 0.55
C VAL A 149 10.77 15.14 0.65
N VAL A 150 10.12 15.21 -0.49
CA VAL A 150 8.77 14.70 -0.68
C VAL A 150 8.89 13.24 -1.10
N LEU A 151 8.33 12.32 -0.33
CA LEU A 151 8.28 10.91 -0.70
C LEU A 151 6.93 10.61 -1.34
N ILE A 152 6.93 9.90 -2.47
CA ILE A 152 5.72 9.47 -3.16
C ILE A 152 5.82 7.97 -3.39
N GLY A 153 4.96 7.20 -2.74
CA GLY A 153 4.92 5.74 -2.83
C GLY A 153 3.65 5.27 -3.50
N HIS A 154 3.80 4.39 -4.48
CA HIS A 154 2.69 3.73 -5.15
C HIS A 154 2.55 2.27 -4.71
N SER A 155 1.31 1.80 -4.50
CA SER A 155 1.04 0.39 -4.22
C SER A 155 1.87 -0.13 -3.03
N PHE A 156 2.60 -1.24 -3.19
CA PHE A 156 3.51 -1.77 -2.18
C PHE A 156 4.65 -0.80 -1.78
N GLY A 157 4.99 0.17 -2.61
CA GLY A 157 5.97 1.22 -2.30
C GLY A 157 5.59 2.04 -1.06
N GLY A 158 4.31 2.07 -0.67
CA GLY A 158 3.87 2.68 0.58
C GLY A 158 4.49 2.06 1.84
N LEU A 159 4.82 0.76 1.85
CA LEU A 159 5.54 0.15 2.98
C LEU A 159 7.02 0.55 3.02
N SER A 160 7.66 0.67 1.85
CA SER A 160 9.01 1.23 1.74
C SER A 160 9.07 2.67 2.24
N LEU A 161 8.04 3.48 1.96
CA LEU A 161 7.85 4.80 2.56
C LEU A 161 7.77 4.69 4.08
N GLY A 162 6.92 3.81 4.61
CA GLY A 162 6.76 3.62 6.06
C GLY A 162 8.08 3.35 6.78
N LEU A 163 8.91 2.47 6.23
CA LEU A 163 10.24 2.16 6.77
C LEU A 163 11.16 3.38 6.80
N VAL A 164 11.21 4.14 5.69
CA VAL A 164 12.09 5.32 5.57
C VAL A 164 11.58 6.48 6.42
N MET A 165 10.27 6.63 6.57
CA MET A 165 9.64 7.59 7.48
C MET A 165 10.00 7.30 8.94
N ASP A 166 10.06 6.02 9.32
CA ASP A 166 10.44 5.63 10.67
C ASP A 166 11.94 5.86 10.96
N MET A 167 12.79 5.64 9.95
CA MET A 167 14.24 5.83 10.07
C MET A 167 14.68 7.30 9.99
N PHE A 168 14.06 8.10 9.12
CA PHE A 168 14.49 9.46 8.79
C PHE A 168 13.35 10.49 8.83
N PRO A 169 12.54 10.54 9.92
CA PRO A 169 11.34 11.38 9.97
C PRO A 169 11.63 12.87 9.74
N ARG A 170 12.79 13.35 10.18
CA ARG A 170 13.18 14.76 10.07
C ARG A 170 13.58 15.19 8.66
N LYS A 171 13.93 14.24 7.79
CA LYS A 171 14.35 14.49 6.40
C LYS A 171 13.18 14.42 5.41
N ILE A 172 11.96 14.21 5.89
CA ILE A 172 10.78 14.07 5.04
C ILE A 172 9.82 15.22 5.36
N SER A 173 9.43 15.98 4.34
CA SER A 173 8.45 17.06 4.49
C SER A 173 7.04 16.49 4.53
N VAL A 174 6.71 15.66 3.53
CA VAL A 174 5.43 14.98 3.39
C VAL A 174 5.62 13.65 2.65
N ALA A 175 4.86 12.64 3.07
CA ALA A 175 4.76 11.34 2.40
C ALA A 175 3.40 11.21 1.71
N VAL A 176 3.42 10.92 0.42
CA VAL A 176 2.24 10.78 -0.45
C VAL A 176 2.04 9.31 -0.80
N PHE A 177 0.90 8.77 -0.42
CA PHE A 177 0.47 7.39 -0.68
C PHE A 177 -0.48 7.38 -1.89
N LEU A 178 0.02 7.02 -3.08
CA LEU A 178 -0.78 6.95 -4.31
C LEU A 178 -1.30 5.53 -4.50
N ALA A 179 -2.60 5.31 -4.24
CA ALA A 179 -3.22 3.97 -4.28
C ALA A 179 -2.31 2.90 -3.65
N ALA A 180 -1.83 3.19 -2.44
CA ALA A 180 -0.74 2.47 -1.80
C ALA A 180 -1.19 1.77 -0.52
N PHE A 181 -0.42 0.76 -0.11
CA PHE A 181 -0.54 0.19 1.22
C PHE A 181 0.10 1.16 2.22
N MET A 182 -0.71 1.74 3.09
CA MET A 182 -0.25 2.63 4.15
C MET A 182 -0.18 1.83 5.45
N PRO A 183 0.99 1.73 6.10
CA PRO A 183 1.08 1.07 7.40
C PRO A 183 0.58 2.00 8.51
N ASP A 184 0.49 1.47 9.73
CA ASP A 184 0.18 2.25 10.93
C ASP A 184 1.27 2.10 12.01
N SER A 185 1.04 2.74 13.17
CA SER A 185 1.97 2.72 14.33
C SER A 185 1.44 1.90 15.51
N THR A 186 0.40 1.10 15.27
CA THR A 186 -0.34 0.33 16.28
C THR A 186 -0.21 -1.17 16.06
N HIS A 187 -0.21 -1.62 14.81
CA HIS A 187 -0.17 -3.00 14.41
C HIS A 187 1.15 -3.32 13.71
N GLU A 188 1.45 -4.61 13.60
CA GLU A 188 2.56 -5.10 12.79
C GLU A 188 2.47 -4.61 11.34
N PRO A 189 3.61 -4.32 10.67
CA PRO A 189 3.60 -3.79 9.30
C PRO A 189 2.84 -4.64 8.26
N SER A 190 2.64 -5.94 8.51
CA SER A 190 1.84 -6.79 7.63
C SER A 190 0.33 -6.54 7.76
N TYR A 191 -0.14 -5.91 8.84
CA TYR A 191 -1.56 -5.76 9.17
C TYR A 191 -2.40 -5.22 8.02
N VAL A 192 -1.98 -4.13 7.36
CA VAL A 192 -2.73 -3.54 6.25
C VAL A 192 -2.88 -4.54 5.09
N MET A 193 -1.84 -5.32 4.82
CA MET A 193 -1.88 -6.35 3.79
C MET A 193 -2.69 -7.55 4.25
N ASP A 194 -2.60 -7.91 5.52
CA ASP A 194 -3.41 -8.96 6.12
C ASP A 194 -4.89 -8.59 6.14
N GLN A 195 -5.29 -7.31 6.09
CA GLN A 195 -6.69 -6.92 5.91
C GLN A 195 -7.15 -7.03 4.45
N ASP A 196 -6.27 -6.73 3.48
CA ASP A 196 -6.54 -6.99 2.06
C ASP A 196 -6.53 -8.49 1.73
N VAL A 197 -5.72 -9.24 2.48
CA VAL A 197 -5.49 -10.68 2.35
C VAL A 197 -6.36 -11.47 3.31
N ALA A 198 -7.02 -10.91 4.34
CA ALA A 198 -7.83 -11.68 5.30
C ALA A 198 -8.98 -12.39 4.60
N LEU A 199 -9.60 -11.73 3.62
CA LEU A 199 -10.58 -12.34 2.72
C LEU A 199 -9.96 -13.46 1.85
N ALA A 200 -8.69 -13.30 1.47
CA ALA A 200 -7.94 -14.26 0.65
C ALA A 200 -7.38 -15.46 1.44
N LYS A 201 -6.84 -15.24 2.64
CA LYS A 201 -6.26 -16.23 3.58
C LYS A 201 -7.36 -17.01 4.32
N MET A 202 -8.54 -16.42 4.58
CA MET A 202 -9.70 -17.17 5.09
C MET A 202 -10.20 -18.23 4.09
N LEU A 203 -9.89 -18.06 2.79
CA LEU A 203 -10.31 -18.95 1.70
C LEU A 203 -9.14 -19.76 1.08
N LEU A 204 -7.87 -19.41 1.35
CA LEU A 204 -6.66 -20.12 0.84
C LEU A 204 -5.93 -20.98 1.88
N ARG A 205 -6.36 -21.02 3.14
CA ARG A 205 -5.90 -22.13 3.99
C ARG A 205 -6.50 -23.41 3.41
N PRO A 206 -5.71 -24.45 3.09
CA PRO A 206 -6.28 -25.78 3.02
C PRO A 206 -6.91 -25.99 4.39
N GLY A 207 -8.23 -26.10 4.44
CA GLY A 207 -8.92 -26.55 5.62
C GLY A 207 -8.36 -27.93 5.93
N SER A 208 -7.40 -28.03 6.84
CA SER A 208 -7.32 -29.22 7.63
C SER A 208 -8.60 -29.20 8.44
N LEU A 209 -9.53 -30.10 8.14
CA LEU A 209 -10.69 -30.42 8.99
C LEU A 209 -10.25 -30.94 10.38
N PHE A 210 -8.97 -30.78 10.74
CA PHE A 210 -8.28 -31.33 11.91
C PHE A 210 -8.60 -32.81 12.11
N LEU A 211 -8.93 -33.56 11.04
CA LEU A 211 -9.44 -34.93 11.14
C LEU A 211 -8.45 -35.85 11.86
N GLU A 212 -7.14 -35.66 11.65
CA GLU A 212 -6.10 -36.40 12.38
C GLU A 212 -5.99 -36.00 13.85
N ASP A 213 -6.28 -34.75 14.20
CA ASP A 213 -6.18 -34.25 15.58
C ASP A 213 -7.47 -34.58 16.36
N LEU A 214 -8.63 -34.52 15.69
CA LEU A 214 -9.93 -34.94 16.18
C LEU A 214 -10.04 -36.48 16.30
N SER A 215 -9.41 -37.25 15.41
CA SER A 215 -9.37 -38.72 15.50
C SER A 215 -8.50 -39.23 16.65
N LYS A 216 -7.57 -38.39 17.15
CA LYS A 216 -6.66 -38.71 18.26
C LYS A 216 -7.18 -38.23 19.61
N LYS A 217 -8.21 -37.37 19.64
CA LYS A 217 -8.84 -36.89 20.87
C LYS A 217 -9.94 -37.84 21.32
N SER A 218 -10.08 -38.01 22.63
CA SER A 218 -11.17 -38.79 23.20
C SER A 218 -12.51 -38.14 22.87
N ALA A 219 -13.54 -38.96 22.63
CA ALA A 219 -14.91 -38.47 22.39
C ALA A 219 -15.36 -37.50 23.50
N PHE A 220 -16.17 -36.51 23.13
CA PHE A 220 -16.71 -35.53 24.08
C PHE A 220 -17.45 -36.22 25.23
N SER A 221 -17.23 -35.76 26.46
CA SER A 221 -17.81 -36.39 27.65
C SER A 221 -19.33 -36.20 27.72
N LYS A 222 -20.05 -37.23 28.17
CA LYS A 222 -21.50 -37.15 28.36
C LYS A 222 -21.91 -36.20 29.49
N GLU A 223 -21.04 -36.02 30.49
CA GLU A 223 -21.27 -35.12 31.63
C GLU A 223 -21.06 -33.64 31.27
N GLY A 224 -20.18 -33.35 30.32
CA GLY A 224 -19.92 -31.99 29.81
C GLY A 224 -20.76 -31.66 28.58
N PHE A 225 -20.40 -32.22 27.42
CA PHE A 225 -21.09 -31.90 26.15
C PHE A 225 -22.52 -32.43 26.12
N GLY A 226 -22.74 -33.64 26.66
CA GLY A 226 -24.07 -34.27 26.68
C GLY A 226 -25.07 -33.66 27.68
N SER A 227 -24.65 -32.77 28.58
CA SER A 227 -25.54 -32.11 29.54
C SER A 227 -26.08 -30.76 29.05
N VAL A 228 -25.56 -30.24 27.92
CA VAL A 228 -26.00 -28.99 27.31
C VAL A 228 -27.18 -29.24 26.38
N LYS A 229 -28.23 -28.41 26.47
CA LYS A 229 -29.33 -28.45 25.50
C LYS A 229 -28.83 -27.99 24.15
N LEU A 230 -28.87 -28.90 23.18
CA LEU A 230 -28.45 -28.61 21.81
C LEU A 230 -29.69 -28.17 21.01
N VAL A 231 -29.56 -27.08 20.27
CA VAL A 231 -30.58 -26.61 19.32
C VAL A 231 -29.95 -26.59 17.93
N TYR A 232 -30.59 -27.21 16.94
CA TYR A 232 -30.13 -27.24 15.56
C TYR A 232 -31.07 -26.41 14.69
N ILE A 233 -30.52 -25.56 13.82
CA ILE A 233 -31.30 -24.78 12.87
C ILE A 233 -31.00 -25.29 11.45
N VAL A 234 -31.99 -25.91 10.82
CA VAL A 234 -31.90 -26.48 9.47
C VAL A 234 -32.14 -25.40 8.43
N CYS A 235 -31.22 -25.30 7.47
CA CYS A 235 -31.32 -24.38 6.34
C CYS A 235 -31.70 -25.19 5.10
N THR A 236 -32.92 -24.97 4.60
CA THR A 236 -33.58 -25.91 3.67
C THR A 236 -33.02 -25.91 2.25
N GLU A 237 -32.28 -24.87 1.84
CA GLU A 237 -31.60 -24.78 0.53
C GLU A 237 -30.07 -24.67 0.67
N ASP A 238 -29.52 -25.11 1.81
CA ASP A 238 -28.09 -25.16 2.00
C ASP A 238 -27.42 -26.18 1.04
N ARG A 239 -26.57 -25.67 0.15
CA ARG A 239 -25.83 -26.47 -0.84
C ARG A 239 -24.44 -26.87 -0.35
N ALA A 240 -23.93 -26.26 0.72
CA ALA A 240 -22.64 -26.58 1.31
C ALA A 240 -22.78 -27.73 2.31
N ILE A 241 -23.85 -27.73 3.10
CA ILE A 241 -24.24 -28.83 4.00
C ILE A 241 -25.66 -29.27 3.62
N PRO A 242 -25.83 -30.30 2.78
CA PRO A 242 -27.16 -30.68 2.29
C PRO A 242 -28.14 -31.02 3.43
N VAL A 243 -29.41 -30.63 3.28
CA VAL A 243 -30.48 -30.89 4.27
C VAL A 243 -30.50 -32.34 4.77
N ASN A 244 -30.31 -33.31 3.88
CA ASN A 244 -30.31 -34.72 4.25
C ASN A 244 -29.16 -35.05 5.22
N PHE A 245 -28.02 -34.39 5.06
CA PHE A 245 -26.88 -34.54 5.95
C PHE A 245 -27.09 -33.80 7.27
N GLN A 246 -27.67 -32.59 7.25
CA GLN A 246 -28.08 -31.87 8.47
C GLN A 246 -29.05 -32.71 9.31
N ARG A 247 -30.06 -33.32 8.67
CA ARG A 247 -31.04 -34.21 9.33
C ARG A 247 -30.38 -35.48 9.87
N TRP A 248 -29.46 -36.08 9.12
CA TRP A 248 -28.68 -37.21 9.62
C TRP A 248 -27.85 -36.85 10.87
N GLN A 249 -27.25 -35.65 10.93
CA GLN A 249 -26.54 -35.18 12.13
C GLN A 249 -27.50 -35.00 13.32
N ILE A 250 -28.68 -34.44 13.07
CA ILE A 250 -29.70 -34.26 14.11
C ILE A 250 -30.11 -35.60 14.74
N GLU A 251 -30.36 -36.60 13.90
CA GLU A 251 -30.73 -37.95 14.32
C GLU A 251 -29.58 -38.68 15.01
N THR A 252 -28.35 -38.46 14.55
CA THR A 252 -27.16 -39.19 15.05
C THR A 252 -26.63 -38.64 16.38
N ILE A 253 -26.60 -37.32 16.57
CA ILE A 253 -26.04 -36.72 17.80
C ILE A 253 -27.12 -36.51 18.88
N GLY A 254 -28.40 -36.46 18.50
CA GLY A 254 -29.52 -36.28 19.42
C GLY A 254 -29.64 -34.83 19.89
N VAL A 255 -30.40 -34.02 19.16
CA VAL A 255 -30.58 -32.59 19.44
C VAL A 255 -31.85 -32.35 20.23
N THR A 256 -31.85 -31.40 21.16
CA THR A 256 -32.98 -31.12 22.05
C THR A 256 -34.11 -30.37 21.36
N GLU A 257 -33.78 -29.50 20.40
CA GLU A 257 -34.75 -28.72 19.64
C GLU A 257 -34.24 -28.54 18.20
N VAL A 258 -35.14 -28.64 17.23
CA VAL A 258 -34.84 -28.40 15.82
C VAL A 258 -35.73 -27.27 15.32
N LYS A 259 -35.13 -26.28 14.68
CA LYS A 259 -35.83 -25.20 13.98
C LYS A 259 -35.45 -25.25 12.51
N GLU A 260 -36.33 -24.82 11.63
CA GLU A 260 -36.04 -24.76 10.20
C GLU A 260 -36.22 -23.33 9.70
N ILE A 261 -35.33 -22.91 8.81
CA ILE A 261 -35.45 -21.67 8.04
C ILE A 261 -35.68 -22.06 6.58
N GLU A 262 -36.91 -21.81 6.12
CA GLU A 262 -37.34 -22.16 4.77
C GLU A 262 -36.71 -21.26 3.70
N ASN A 263 -36.23 -21.87 2.62
CA ASN A 263 -35.52 -21.23 1.51
C ASN A 263 -34.28 -20.44 1.94
N ALA A 264 -33.63 -20.88 3.02
CA ALA A 264 -32.35 -20.36 3.47
C ALA A 264 -31.20 -21.20 2.90
N ASP A 265 -30.23 -20.52 2.33
CA ASP A 265 -28.94 -21.08 1.94
C ASP A 265 -28.02 -21.24 3.16
N HIS A 266 -26.75 -21.63 2.92
CA HIS A 266 -25.76 -21.85 3.98
C HIS A 266 -25.59 -20.62 4.90
N MET A 267 -25.85 -19.43 4.37
CA MET A 267 -25.70 -18.16 5.07
C MET A 267 -27.08 -17.64 5.53
N ALA A 268 -27.86 -18.47 6.23
CA ALA A 268 -29.24 -18.16 6.63
C ALA A 268 -29.44 -16.84 7.41
N MET A 269 -28.41 -16.40 8.15
CA MET A 269 -28.40 -15.10 8.84
C MET A 269 -28.38 -13.90 7.87
N LEU A 270 -27.97 -14.10 6.61
CA LEU A 270 -27.91 -13.10 5.54
C LEU A 270 -29.04 -13.27 4.53
N SER A 271 -29.36 -14.51 4.14
CA SER A 271 -30.44 -14.79 3.18
C SER A 271 -31.84 -14.66 3.82
N LYS A 272 -31.97 -14.93 5.13
CA LYS A 272 -33.24 -14.86 5.89
C LYS A 272 -33.08 -14.25 7.30
N PRO A 273 -32.51 -13.03 7.44
CA PRO A 273 -32.14 -12.42 8.73
C PRO A 273 -33.32 -12.27 9.71
N GLN A 274 -34.51 -11.95 9.22
CA GLN A 274 -35.70 -11.76 10.05
C GLN A 274 -36.26 -13.08 10.60
N GLN A 275 -36.15 -14.16 9.83
CA GLN A 275 -36.55 -15.50 10.28
C GLN A 275 -35.54 -16.05 11.28
N ALA A 276 -34.24 -15.84 11.02
CA ALA A 276 -33.17 -16.21 11.92
C ALA A 276 -33.23 -15.44 13.26
N ALA A 277 -33.52 -14.14 13.23
CA ALA A 277 -33.69 -13.30 14.43
C ALA A 277 -34.97 -13.61 15.22
N GLY A 278 -36.00 -14.19 14.57
CA GLY A 278 -37.24 -14.64 15.22
C GLY A 278 -37.04 -15.79 16.21
N HIS A 279 -35.90 -16.50 16.13
CA HIS A 279 -35.52 -17.54 17.06
C HIS A 279 -34.68 -16.95 18.20
N ARG A 280 -35.33 -16.31 19.18
CA ARG A 280 -34.68 -15.70 20.37
C ARG A 280 -33.69 -16.68 21.04
N VAL A 281 -32.40 -16.37 20.98
CA VAL A 281 -31.38 -16.92 21.88
C VAL A 281 -31.23 -15.91 23.02
N THR A 282 -31.74 -16.26 24.20
CA THR A 282 -31.66 -15.40 25.39
C THR A 282 -30.19 -15.30 25.82
N THR A 283 -29.66 -14.07 25.88
CA THR A 283 -28.38 -13.77 26.52
C THR A 283 -28.41 -14.26 27.98
N LEU A 284 -27.44 -15.09 28.35
CA LEU A 284 -27.28 -15.62 29.71
C LEU A 284 -26.95 -14.48 30.69
N ASP A 285 -27.87 -14.17 31.60
CA ASP A 285 -27.60 -13.36 32.79
C ASP A 285 -26.92 -14.24 33.85
N LEU A 286 -25.61 -14.08 34.01
CA LEU A 286 -24.78 -14.86 34.93
C LEU A 286 -24.76 -14.31 36.37
N SER A 287 -25.61 -13.34 36.71
CA SER A 287 -25.64 -12.75 38.06
C SER A 287 -26.47 -13.56 39.08
N ALA A 288 -27.25 -14.56 38.65
CA ALA A 288 -28.22 -15.25 39.49
C ALA A 288 -27.95 -16.73 39.78
N SER A 289 -26.89 -17.33 39.24
CA SER A 289 -26.60 -18.76 39.43
C SER A 289 -25.39 -18.95 40.34
N GLY A 290 -25.58 -19.65 41.46
CA GLY A 290 -24.54 -20.05 42.42
C GLY A 290 -23.53 -21.03 41.82
N ILE A 291 -22.72 -20.54 40.89
CA ILE A 291 -21.67 -21.26 40.17
C ILE A 291 -20.36 -21.15 40.97
N ASP A 292 -19.72 -22.29 41.22
CA ASP A 292 -18.40 -22.36 41.87
C ASP A 292 -17.32 -21.61 41.05
N SER A 293 -16.41 -20.98 41.80
CA SER A 293 -15.21 -20.25 41.35
C SER A 293 -14.42 -20.88 40.20
N ARG A 294 -14.34 -22.23 40.12
CA ARG A 294 -13.68 -22.92 38.99
C ARG A 294 -14.43 -22.79 37.67
N SER A 295 -15.76 -22.94 37.72
CA SER A 295 -16.62 -22.84 36.54
C SER A 295 -16.79 -21.38 36.07
N LEU A 296 -16.67 -20.42 36.99
CA LEU A 296 -16.54 -18.99 36.67
C LEU A 296 -15.21 -18.64 35.97
N HIS A 297 -14.12 -19.37 36.25
CA HIS A 297 -12.85 -19.19 35.57
C HIS A 297 -12.89 -19.72 34.13
N GLU A 298 -13.53 -20.87 33.89
CA GLU A 298 -13.71 -21.43 32.55
C GLU A 298 -14.71 -20.63 31.70
N LEU A 299 -15.78 -20.09 32.30
CA LEU A 299 -16.72 -19.17 31.64
C LEU A 299 -16.12 -17.78 31.37
N ARG A 300 -15.22 -17.29 32.24
CA ARG A 300 -14.44 -16.08 31.97
C ARG A 300 -13.44 -16.28 30.84
N MET A 301 -12.78 -17.44 30.76
CA MET A 301 -12.02 -17.78 29.56
C MET A 301 -12.92 -17.78 28.33
N PHE A 302 -14.13 -18.34 28.37
CA PHE A 302 -15.03 -18.27 27.22
C PHE A 302 -15.47 -16.84 26.86
N ALA A 303 -15.70 -15.98 27.86
CA ALA A 303 -16.07 -14.56 27.67
C ALA A 303 -14.90 -13.70 27.14
N ASP A 304 -13.67 -13.97 27.59
CA ASP A 304 -12.44 -13.32 27.11
C ASP A 304 -12.11 -13.74 25.66
N TYR A 305 -12.66 -14.86 25.18
CA TYR A 305 -12.57 -15.30 23.79
C TYR A 305 -13.75 -14.84 22.92
N THR A 306 -14.94 -14.58 23.50
CA THR A 306 -16.11 -14.14 22.73
C THR A 306 -16.17 -12.64 22.52
N GLN A 307 -15.62 -11.80 23.41
CA GLN A 307 -15.57 -10.35 23.16
C GLN A 307 -14.71 -9.99 21.94
N PRO A 308 -13.49 -10.57 21.75
CA PRO A 308 -12.73 -10.40 20.52
C PRO A 308 -13.45 -11.03 19.32
N LEU A 309 -14.19 -12.13 19.49
CA LEU A 309 -14.95 -12.77 18.41
C LEU A 309 -16.15 -11.91 17.97
N ILE A 310 -16.83 -11.23 18.90
CA ILE A 310 -17.95 -10.33 18.64
C ILE A 310 -17.43 -9.04 18.00
N GLU A 311 -16.29 -8.52 18.43
CA GLU A 311 -15.62 -7.38 17.80
C GLU A 311 -15.09 -7.74 16.40
N LEU A 312 -14.57 -8.95 16.22
CA LEU A 312 -14.17 -9.52 14.93
C LEU A 312 -15.39 -9.74 14.02
N MET A 313 -16.50 -10.28 14.54
CA MET A 313 -17.75 -10.46 13.78
C MET A 313 -18.44 -9.12 13.48
N ALA A 314 -18.32 -8.11 14.34
CA ALA A 314 -18.78 -6.76 14.08
C ALA A 314 -17.87 -6.02 13.08
N ALA A 315 -16.57 -6.32 13.05
CA ALA A 315 -15.63 -5.84 12.04
C ALA A 315 -15.88 -6.52 10.68
N ILE A 316 -16.09 -7.83 10.66
CA ILE A 316 -16.50 -8.62 9.48
C ILE A 316 -17.86 -8.13 8.96
N SER A 317 -18.83 -7.87 9.84
CA SER A 317 -20.15 -7.34 9.46
C SER A 317 -20.10 -5.90 8.93
N ARG A 318 -19.09 -5.10 9.32
CA ARG A 318 -18.80 -3.79 8.67
C ARG A 318 -18.05 -3.95 7.33
N GLN A 319 -17.35 -5.07 7.12
CA GLN A 319 -16.59 -5.41 5.92
C GLN A 319 -17.34 -6.29 4.90
N GLU A 320 -18.54 -6.81 5.17
CA GLU A 320 -19.31 -7.68 4.23
C GLU A 320 -20.26 -6.90 3.30
N LYS A 321 -19.96 -5.63 3.01
CA LYS A 321 -20.45 -4.96 1.78
C LYS A 321 -19.60 -5.27 0.55
N TYR A 322 -18.63 -6.17 0.67
CA TYR A 322 -17.56 -6.39 -0.30
C TYR A 322 -17.80 -7.71 -1.00
N GLY A 323 -18.05 -7.63 -2.32
CA GLY A 323 -18.54 -8.72 -3.14
C GLY A 323 -17.69 -10.00 -3.09
N GLU A 324 -18.40 -11.11 -2.99
CA GLU A 324 -17.94 -12.49 -3.07
C GLU A 324 -17.11 -12.73 -4.34
N ARG A 325 -15.79 -12.95 -4.21
CA ARG A 325 -14.97 -13.67 -5.20
C ARG A 325 -13.90 -14.48 -4.49
N THR A 326 -13.59 -15.66 -5.01
CA THR A 326 -12.57 -16.55 -4.45
C THR A 326 -11.16 -15.92 -4.56
N PRO A 327 -10.20 -16.28 -3.71
CA PRO A 327 -8.87 -15.66 -3.69
C PRO A 327 -8.07 -15.89 -4.98
N THR A 328 -8.28 -17.04 -5.62
CA THR A 328 -7.75 -17.41 -6.94
C THR A 328 -8.33 -16.53 -8.05
N GLU A 329 -9.58 -16.07 -7.94
CA GLU A 329 -10.16 -15.11 -8.89
C GLU A 329 -9.67 -13.67 -8.66
N LYS A 330 -9.24 -13.32 -7.45
CA LYS A 330 -8.71 -11.97 -7.13
C LYS A 330 -7.36 -11.74 -7.81
N TRP A 331 -6.46 -12.74 -7.75
CA TRP A 331 -5.08 -12.65 -8.25
C TRP A 331 -4.87 -13.19 -9.67
N LEU A 332 -5.91 -13.79 -10.27
CA LEU A 332 -5.91 -14.31 -11.64
C LEU A 332 -4.71 -15.23 -11.90
N ASP A 333 -3.85 -14.89 -12.84
CA ASP A 333 -2.66 -15.64 -13.26
C ASP A 333 -1.37 -15.16 -12.58
N THR A 334 -1.46 -14.45 -11.47
CA THR A 334 -0.29 -14.09 -10.64
C THR A 334 0.34 -15.34 -10.03
N GLU A 335 1.64 -15.50 -10.22
CA GLU A 335 2.41 -16.61 -9.70
C GLU A 335 2.95 -16.30 -8.30
N PHE A 336 2.78 -17.25 -7.38
CA PHE A 336 3.40 -17.24 -6.06
C PHE A 336 4.29 -18.47 -5.92
N LEU A 337 5.58 -18.26 -5.68
CA LEU A 337 6.55 -19.33 -5.54
C LEU A 337 7.29 -19.21 -4.21
N THR A 338 7.54 -20.34 -3.57
CA THR A 338 8.36 -20.37 -2.37
C THR A 338 9.83 -20.31 -2.75
N TYR A 339 10.58 -19.44 -2.07
CA TYR A 339 12.03 -19.39 -2.12
C TYR A 339 12.63 -19.35 -0.72
N GLY A 340 13.95 -19.33 -0.63
CA GLY A 340 14.66 -19.28 0.63
C GLY A 340 15.03 -20.65 1.20
N THR A 341 15.09 -20.78 2.52
CA THR A 341 15.54 -22.03 3.17
C THR A 341 14.35 -22.75 3.80
N PRO A 342 14.38 -24.07 3.98
CA PRO A 342 13.28 -24.78 4.66
C PRO A 342 12.96 -24.26 6.07
N LYS A 343 13.95 -23.68 6.77
CA LYS A 343 13.79 -23.06 8.09
C LYS A 343 13.26 -21.63 8.04
N GLN A 344 13.41 -20.95 6.90
CA GLN A 344 12.98 -19.59 6.65
C GLN A 344 12.42 -19.50 5.21
N PRO A 345 11.22 -20.07 4.97
CA PRO A 345 10.56 -19.97 3.69
C PRO A 345 10.12 -18.53 3.46
N LEU A 346 10.27 -18.07 2.22
CA LEU A 346 9.85 -16.76 1.75
C LEU A 346 8.99 -16.95 0.50
N THR A 347 8.12 -15.99 0.22
CA THR A 347 7.20 -16.06 -0.91
C THR A 347 7.55 -14.99 -1.94
N SER A 348 7.90 -15.39 -3.16
CA SER A 348 7.99 -14.48 -4.32
C SER A 348 6.63 -14.38 -5.00
N MET A 349 6.38 -13.24 -5.63
CA MET A 349 5.19 -12.91 -6.38
C MET A 349 5.58 -12.38 -7.76
N PHE A 350 4.90 -12.83 -8.80
CA PHE A 350 5.08 -12.31 -10.16
C PHE A 350 3.72 -12.14 -10.85
N PHE A 351 3.39 -10.91 -11.25
CA PHE A 351 2.10 -10.62 -11.84
C PHE A 351 1.94 -11.25 -13.23
N GLY A 352 0.88 -12.02 -13.40
CA GLY A 352 0.53 -12.62 -14.69
C GLY A 352 -0.06 -11.60 -15.67
N PRO A 353 0.01 -11.89 -16.98
CA PRO A 353 -0.45 -10.96 -18.03
C PRO A 353 -1.94 -10.61 -17.96
N ASN A 354 -2.81 -11.50 -17.46
CA ASN A 354 -4.23 -11.22 -17.29
C ASN A 354 -4.47 -10.32 -16.07
N PHE A 355 -3.77 -10.56 -14.97
CA PHE A 355 -3.80 -9.67 -13.80
C PHE A 355 -3.37 -8.26 -14.17
N VAL A 356 -2.22 -8.13 -14.84
CA VAL A 356 -1.69 -6.84 -15.31
C VAL A 356 -2.73 -6.10 -16.16
N ALA A 357 -3.27 -6.74 -17.21
CA ALA A 357 -4.18 -6.07 -18.14
C ALA A 357 -5.56 -5.74 -17.53
N SER A 358 -6.09 -6.58 -16.65
CA SER A 358 -7.49 -6.46 -16.18
C SER A 358 -7.65 -5.80 -14.81
N LYS A 359 -6.58 -5.77 -14.00
CA LYS A 359 -6.59 -5.26 -12.62
C LYS A 359 -5.70 -4.05 -12.40
N LEU A 360 -4.55 -3.98 -13.08
CA LEU A 360 -3.59 -2.90 -12.90
C LEU A 360 -3.72 -1.81 -13.98
N TYR A 361 -3.82 -2.21 -15.25
CA TYR A 361 -3.72 -1.34 -16.44
C TYR A 361 -5.02 -1.24 -17.26
N GLN A 362 -6.19 -1.56 -16.69
CA GLN A 362 -7.45 -1.67 -17.44
C GLN A 362 -7.94 -0.35 -18.07
N LEU A 363 -7.41 0.80 -17.63
CA LEU A 363 -7.68 2.12 -18.21
C LEU A 363 -6.43 2.75 -18.86
N SER A 364 -5.29 2.06 -18.81
CA SER A 364 -4.03 2.45 -19.44
C SER A 364 -4.01 2.04 -20.91
N SER A 365 -3.07 2.58 -21.69
CA SER A 365 -3.01 2.27 -23.13
C SER A 365 -2.47 0.86 -23.39
N SER A 366 -2.75 0.30 -24.57
CA SER A 366 -2.21 -1.00 -24.98
C SER A 366 -0.68 -1.02 -24.99
N GLU A 367 -0.06 0.12 -25.30
CA GLU A 367 1.40 0.29 -25.29
C GLU A 367 1.96 0.21 -23.88
N ASP A 368 1.29 0.81 -22.89
CA ASP A 368 1.69 0.71 -21.48
C ASP A 368 1.57 -0.73 -20.98
N VAL A 369 0.50 -1.44 -21.35
CA VAL A 369 0.32 -2.86 -21.01
C VAL A 369 1.43 -3.71 -21.63
N ALA A 370 1.77 -3.46 -22.90
CA ALA A 370 2.84 -4.18 -23.59
C ALA A 370 4.21 -3.89 -22.95
N LEU A 371 4.49 -2.63 -22.63
CA LEU A 371 5.70 -2.22 -21.94
C LEU A 371 5.83 -2.89 -20.57
N ALA A 372 4.74 -2.90 -19.79
CA ALA A 372 4.72 -3.56 -18.49
C ALA A 372 5.04 -5.06 -18.61
N LYS A 373 4.41 -5.77 -19.55
CA LYS A 373 4.68 -7.20 -19.77
C LYS A 373 6.15 -7.50 -20.13
N MET A 374 6.88 -6.54 -20.69
CA MET A 374 8.30 -6.69 -21.01
C MET A 374 9.23 -6.37 -19.85
N LEU A 375 8.81 -5.51 -18.91
CA LEU A 375 9.67 -4.93 -17.87
C LEU A 375 9.37 -5.40 -16.45
N LEU A 376 8.22 -6.05 -16.21
CA LEU A 376 7.88 -6.62 -14.91
C LEU A 376 8.92 -7.67 -14.50
N ARG A 377 9.29 -7.65 -13.22
CA ARG A 377 10.20 -8.63 -12.60
C ARG A 377 9.54 -9.28 -11.38
N PRO A 378 9.89 -10.53 -11.02
CA PRO A 378 9.44 -11.11 -9.76
C PRO A 378 9.84 -10.24 -8.56
N SER A 379 8.94 -10.12 -7.59
CA SER A 379 9.12 -9.36 -6.36
C SER A 379 8.64 -10.17 -5.15
N SER A 380 8.56 -9.57 -3.97
CA SER A 380 7.95 -10.19 -2.79
C SER A 380 7.13 -9.14 -2.03
N LEU A 381 6.11 -9.62 -1.34
CA LEU A 381 5.35 -8.83 -0.38
C LEU A 381 6.00 -8.85 1.01
N PHE A 382 7.05 -9.67 1.20
CA PHE A 382 7.83 -9.82 2.42
C PHE A 382 6.97 -10.06 3.67
N LEU A 383 5.82 -10.74 3.52
CA LEU A 383 4.86 -10.95 4.60
C LEU A 383 5.49 -11.67 5.79
N GLU A 384 6.39 -12.62 5.55
CA GLU A 384 7.08 -13.38 6.59
C GLU A 384 8.05 -12.52 7.43
N ASP A 385 8.61 -11.45 6.85
CA ASP A 385 9.42 -10.45 7.56
C ASP A 385 8.51 -9.47 8.30
N LEU A 386 7.52 -8.92 7.60
CA LEU A 386 6.63 -7.87 8.11
C LEU A 386 5.79 -8.34 9.30
N SER A 387 5.33 -9.59 9.31
CA SER A 387 4.52 -10.15 10.40
C SER A 387 5.31 -10.44 11.68
N ARG A 388 6.64 -10.22 11.65
CA ARG A 388 7.52 -10.43 12.82
C ARG A 388 8.11 -9.14 13.33
N LYS A 389 7.90 -8.02 12.62
CA LYS A 389 8.39 -6.72 13.03
C LYS A 389 7.42 -6.04 13.97
N SER A 390 7.97 -5.25 14.90
CA SER A 390 7.17 -4.31 15.67
C SER A 390 6.53 -3.28 14.75
N ALA A 391 5.38 -2.74 15.18
CA ALA A 391 4.77 -1.59 14.56
C ALA A 391 5.79 -0.46 14.34
N PHE A 392 5.57 0.35 13.30
CA PHE A 392 6.37 1.56 13.13
C PHE A 392 6.14 2.53 14.29
N SER A 393 7.15 3.31 14.64
CA SER A 393 7.08 4.18 15.81
C SER A 393 6.20 5.41 15.60
N LYS A 394 5.63 5.95 16.68
CA LYS A 394 4.88 7.21 16.64
C LYS A 394 5.80 8.41 16.43
N GLU A 395 7.00 8.33 16.99
CA GLU A 395 8.04 9.35 16.92
C GLU A 395 8.77 9.38 15.56
N GLY A 396 8.80 8.25 14.87
CA GLY A 396 9.28 8.10 13.50
C GLY A 396 8.13 8.25 12.50
N PHE A 397 7.58 7.13 12.04
CA PHE A 397 6.51 7.09 11.04
C PHE A 397 5.34 8.01 11.36
N GLY A 398 4.84 7.94 12.60
CA GLY A 398 3.66 8.70 13.03
C GLY A 398 3.86 10.22 13.00
N SER A 399 5.10 10.70 13.09
CA SER A 399 5.46 12.12 13.12
C SER A 399 5.49 12.78 11.74
N VAL A 400 5.59 11.98 10.67
CA VAL A 400 5.66 12.48 9.29
C VAL A 400 4.26 12.74 8.76
N MET A 401 4.10 13.89 8.09
CA MET A 401 2.85 14.27 7.44
C MET A 401 2.51 13.29 6.32
N ARG A 402 1.24 12.84 6.27
CA ARG A 402 0.78 11.85 5.29
C ARG A 402 -0.36 12.42 4.46
N VAL A 403 -0.28 12.23 3.15
CA VAL A 403 -1.34 12.53 2.18
C VAL A 403 -1.66 11.27 1.41
N TYR A 404 -2.94 11.02 1.15
CA TYR A 404 -3.37 9.88 0.34
C TYR A 404 -3.98 10.35 -0.97
N ILE A 405 -3.61 9.72 -2.08
CA ILE A 405 -4.23 9.94 -3.39
C ILE A 405 -5.00 8.68 -3.79
N VAL A 406 -6.32 8.79 -3.81
CA VAL A 406 -7.25 7.70 -4.13
C VAL A 406 -7.40 7.56 -5.65
N CYS A 407 -7.30 6.33 -6.15
CA CYS A 407 -7.62 6.00 -7.54
C CYS A 407 -8.98 5.29 -7.61
N THR A 408 -9.96 5.96 -8.19
CA THR A 408 -11.38 5.57 -8.09
C THR A 408 -11.74 4.29 -8.83
N GLU A 409 -11.02 3.96 -9.91
CA GLU A 409 -11.24 2.77 -10.74
C GLU A 409 -10.17 1.70 -10.52
N ASP A 410 -9.42 1.78 -9.42
CA ASP A 410 -8.42 0.78 -9.05
C ASP A 410 -9.10 -0.57 -8.75
N ARG A 411 -8.66 -1.63 -9.45
CA ARG A 411 -9.17 -2.99 -9.30
C ARG A 411 -8.20 -3.92 -8.58
N ALA A 412 -6.99 -3.46 -8.29
CA ALA A 412 -5.95 -4.16 -7.57
C ALA A 412 -6.03 -3.86 -6.08
N ILE A 413 -6.12 -2.57 -5.74
CA ILE A 413 -6.38 -2.05 -4.40
C ILE A 413 -7.70 -1.27 -4.48
N PRO A 414 -8.86 -1.92 -4.29
CA PRO A 414 -10.16 -1.31 -4.53
C PRO A 414 -10.36 -0.01 -3.77
N VAL A 415 -11.07 0.95 -4.35
CA VAL A 415 -11.35 2.28 -3.75
C VAL A 415 -11.87 2.19 -2.31
N ASN A 416 -12.72 1.20 -2.03
CA ASN A 416 -13.26 0.99 -0.69
C ASN A 416 -12.17 0.60 0.32
N PHE A 417 -11.19 -0.20 -0.10
CA PHE A 417 -10.04 -0.57 0.73
C PHE A 417 -9.06 0.60 0.90
N GLN A 418 -8.88 1.43 -0.13
CA GLN A 418 -8.13 2.70 0.01
C GLN A 418 -8.80 3.62 1.03
N ARG A 419 -10.13 3.77 0.98
CA ARG A 419 -10.91 4.57 1.95
C ARG A 419 -10.87 3.99 3.36
N TRP A 420 -10.94 2.67 3.50
CA TRP A 420 -10.78 2.01 4.81
C TRP A 420 -9.43 2.33 5.46
N GLN A 421 -8.33 2.32 4.68
CA GLN A 421 -7.00 2.71 5.18
C GLN A 421 -7.00 4.17 5.64
N ILE A 422 -7.57 5.07 4.85
CA ILE A 422 -7.68 6.51 5.18
C ILE A 422 -8.44 6.71 6.50
N GLU A 423 -9.61 6.06 6.65
CA GLU A 423 -10.47 6.18 7.82
C GLU A 423 -9.85 5.56 9.08
N THR A 424 -9.15 4.42 8.93
CA THR A 424 -8.61 3.66 10.06
C THR A 424 -7.28 4.24 10.55
N ILE A 425 -6.40 4.64 9.63
CA ILE A 425 -5.02 5.04 9.93
C ILE A 425 -4.90 6.56 10.09
N GLY A 426 -5.71 7.31 9.34
CA GLY A 426 -5.70 8.76 9.35
C GLY A 426 -4.58 9.39 8.52
N VAL A 427 -4.96 10.38 7.72
CA VAL A 427 -4.07 11.22 6.89
C VAL A 427 -4.47 12.69 7.01
N ALA A 428 -3.56 13.59 6.66
CA ALA A 428 -3.80 15.03 6.76
C ALA A 428 -4.58 15.61 5.59
N GLU A 429 -4.39 15.05 4.40
CA GLU A 429 -5.13 15.41 3.20
C GLU A 429 -5.41 14.16 2.35
N VAL A 430 -6.55 14.17 1.68
CA VAL A 430 -6.95 13.16 0.70
C VAL A 430 -7.21 13.87 -0.62
N LYS A 431 -6.56 13.41 -1.69
CA LYS A 431 -6.92 13.74 -3.08
C LYS A 431 -7.58 12.53 -3.71
N GLU A 432 -8.44 12.75 -4.69
CA GLU A 432 -9.02 11.67 -5.49
C GLU A 432 -8.76 11.93 -6.98
N ILE A 433 -8.43 10.88 -7.72
CA ILE A 433 -8.27 10.91 -9.17
C ILE A 433 -9.38 10.07 -9.79
N GLU A 434 -10.31 10.75 -10.44
CA GLU A 434 -11.44 10.13 -11.12
C GLU A 434 -11.00 9.37 -12.37
N ASN A 435 -11.56 8.18 -12.58
CA ASN A 435 -11.27 7.33 -13.72
C ASN A 435 -9.78 6.93 -13.85
N ALA A 436 -9.06 6.84 -12.74
CA ALA A 436 -7.70 6.29 -12.69
C ALA A 436 -7.74 4.81 -12.29
N ASP A 437 -7.06 3.96 -13.07
CA ASP A 437 -6.74 2.60 -12.67
C ASP A 437 -5.62 2.57 -11.62
N HIS A 438 -5.12 1.38 -11.26
CA HIS A 438 -4.02 1.23 -10.31
C HIS A 438 -2.77 1.97 -10.76
N MET A 439 -2.55 2.07 -12.07
CA MET A 439 -1.41 2.74 -12.70
C MET A 439 -1.73 4.18 -13.07
N ALA A 440 -2.22 4.96 -12.10
CA ALA A 440 -2.64 6.36 -12.29
C ALA A 440 -1.56 7.25 -12.93
N MET A 441 -0.28 6.99 -12.65
CA MET A 441 0.85 7.69 -13.27
C MET A 441 0.99 7.41 -14.79
N LEU A 442 0.26 6.44 -15.32
CA LEU A 442 0.22 6.06 -16.74
C LEU A 442 -1.14 6.35 -17.38
N SER A 443 -2.24 6.04 -16.70
CA SER A 443 -3.61 6.30 -17.19
C SER A 443 -4.04 7.76 -17.04
N LYS A 444 -3.61 8.45 -15.98
CA LYS A 444 -3.96 9.85 -15.66
C LYS A 444 -2.75 10.71 -15.24
N PRO A 445 -1.62 10.71 -15.98
CA PRO A 445 -0.38 11.35 -15.56
C PRO A 445 -0.51 12.86 -15.29
N GLN A 446 -1.32 13.59 -16.07
CA GLN A 446 -1.53 15.03 -15.85
C GLN A 446 -2.31 15.32 -14.56
N GLN A 447 -3.28 14.47 -14.20
CA GLN A 447 -4.05 14.66 -12.96
C GLN A 447 -3.19 14.30 -11.75
N VAL A 448 -2.40 13.21 -11.82
CA VAL A 448 -1.42 12.89 -10.79
C VAL A 448 -0.43 14.04 -10.62
N CYS A 449 0.11 14.58 -11.71
CA CYS A 449 1.00 15.74 -11.67
C CYS A 449 0.32 16.90 -10.94
N GLN A 450 -0.89 17.29 -11.33
CA GLN A 450 -1.62 18.39 -10.71
C GLN A 450 -1.84 18.18 -9.20
N CYS A 451 -2.27 16.99 -8.78
CA CYS A 451 -2.42 16.67 -7.36
C CYS A 451 -1.10 16.80 -6.60
N LEU A 452 0.01 16.32 -7.18
CA LEU A 452 1.33 16.43 -6.55
C LEU A 452 1.80 17.88 -6.45
N LEU A 453 1.52 18.72 -7.44
CA LEU A 453 1.82 20.16 -7.39
C LEU A 453 1.04 20.86 -6.28
N GLU A 454 -0.24 20.54 -6.13
CA GLU A 454 -1.09 21.08 -5.06
C GLU A 454 -0.60 20.66 -3.67
N ILE A 455 -0.30 19.37 -3.49
CA ILE A 455 0.24 18.84 -2.24
C ILE A 455 1.56 19.53 -1.91
N ALA A 456 2.42 19.65 -2.90
CA ALA A 456 3.70 20.27 -2.67
C ALA A 456 3.49 21.74 -2.23
N ASN A 457 2.61 22.52 -2.87
CA ASN A 457 2.35 23.91 -2.48
C ASN A 457 1.83 24.06 -1.04
N ASN A 458 1.17 23.03 -0.49
CA ASN A 458 0.57 23.07 0.84
C ASN A 458 1.54 22.65 1.95
N TYR A 459 2.51 21.80 1.65
CA TYR A 459 3.31 21.08 2.67
C TYR A 459 4.82 21.26 2.52
N VAL A 460 5.26 21.98 1.50
CA VAL A 460 6.67 22.14 1.10
C VAL A 460 6.94 23.61 0.89
#